data_AF-A0A9N9BT45-F1
#
_entry.id   AF-A0A9N9BT45-F1
#
_cell.length_a   1.000
_cell.length_b   1.000
_cell.length_c   1.000
_cell.angle_alpha   90.00
_cell.angle_beta   90.00
_cell.angle_gamma   90.00
#
_symmetry.space_group_name_H-M   'P 1'
#
loop_
_entity.id
_entity.type
_entity.pdbx_description
1 polymer ?
#
loop_
_entity_poly.entity_id
_entity_poly.type
_entity_poly.pdbx_seq_one_letter_code
_entity_poly.pdbx_strand_id
1 'polypeptide(L)'
;MLGPIQDFRMSLIRIRRLIFPQFSQSRLYSNSPDLFRRPSPVPLGNPEEQKEFEELVRKNQGSFNTETEETDEKELHPDLREKPSLKFEGDKNPLTGEIGGPRQDPLMHGDWSYGSRVTDF
;
A
#
# COMPACT_ATOMS: atom_id res chain seq x y z
N MET A 1 67.93 18.79 -16.07
CA MET A 1 67.18 20.06 -16.22
C MET A 1 66.19 19.87 -17.36
N LEU A 2 64.97 19.41 -17.10
CA LEU A 2 63.89 19.23 -18.09
C LEU A 2 62.65 19.94 -17.53
N GLY A 3 62.07 20.81 -18.35
CA GLY A 3 61.13 21.87 -17.97
C GLY A 3 59.65 21.48 -17.82
N PRO A 4 58.77 22.47 -17.55
CA PRO A 4 57.39 22.27 -17.11
C PRO A 4 56.40 22.13 -18.28
N ILE A 5 55.31 21.39 -18.06
CA ILE A 5 54.19 21.29 -19.00
C ILE A 5 53.04 22.15 -18.51
N GLN A 6 52.61 23.07 -19.38
CA GLN A 6 51.50 24.00 -19.21
C GLN A 6 50.13 23.35 -19.52
N ASP A 7 49.14 23.86 -18.77
CA ASP A 7 47.67 23.76 -18.81
C ASP A 7 46.96 23.36 -20.12
N PHE A 8 45.84 22.63 -20.00
CA PHE A 8 44.70 22.77 -20.91
C PHE A 8 43.36 22.59 -20.18
N ARG A 9 42.63 23.71 -20.04
CA ARG A 9 41.24 23.77 -19.55
C ARG A 9 40.30 23.31 -20.67
N MET A 10 39.66 22.13 -20.52
CA MET A 10 38.62 21.70 -21.46
C MET A 10 37.34 22.51 -21.28
N SER A 11 36.94 23.25 -22.32
CA SER A 11 35.59 23.79 -22.48
C SER A 11 34.67 22.70 -23.05
N LEU A 12 33.51 22.47 -22.43
CA LEU A 12 32.48 21.59 -22.95
C LEU A 12 31.44 22.40 -23.73
N ILE A 13 31.23 21.95 -24.96
CA ILE A 13 30.41 22.54 -26.02
C ILE A 13 28.92 22.35 -25.67
N ARG A 14 28.13 23.44 -25.73
CA ARG A 14 26.66 23.40 -25.61
C ARG A 14 26.05 22.74 -26.85
N ILE A 15 25.41 21.59 -26.67
CA ILE A 15 24.59 20.93 -27.71
C ILE A 15 23.23 21.63 -27.78
N ARG A 16 22.92 22.27 -28.91
CA ARG A 16 21.59 22.84 -29.20
C ARG A 16 20.64 21.69 -29.59
N ARG A 17 19.58 21.47 -28.81
CA ARG A 17 18.50 20.52 -29.14
C ARG A 17 17.63 21.10 -30.26
N LEU A 18 17.51 20.37 -31.38
CA LEU A 18 16.54 20.66 -32.44
C LEU A 18 15.14 20.25 -31.96
N ILE A 19 14.19 21.18 -32.02
CA ILE A 19 12.78 21.00 -31.61
C ILE A 19 12.02 20.45 -32.82
N PHE A 20 11.57 19.19 -32.75
CA PHE A 20 10.57 18.66 -33.68
C PHE A 20 9.16 18.97 -33.14
N PRO A 21 8.26 19.60 -33.91
CA PRO A 21 6.89 19.82 -33.44
C PRO A 21 6.15 18.48 -33.40
N GLN A 22 5.74 18.05 -32.21
CA GLN A 22 4.78 16.96 -32.07
C GLN A 22 3.42 17.45 -32.55
N PHE A 23 2.96 16.96 -33.70
CA PHE A 23 1.56 17.10 -34.10
C PHE A 23 0.69 16.29 -33.14
N SER A 24 0.07 16.96 -32.17
CA SER A 24 -0.96 16.38 -31.32
C SER A 24 -2.20 16.08 -32.16
N GLN A 25 -2.43 14.81 -32.45
CA GLN A 25 -3.70 14.33 -32.99
C GLN A 25 -4.74 14.38 -31.85
N SER A 26 -5.53 15.43 -31.78
CA SER A 26 -6.68 15.50 -30.87
C SER A 26 -7.78 14.56 -31.37
N ARG A 27 -7.89 13.37 -30.79
CA ARG A 27 -9.05 12.50 -31.00
C ARG A 27 -10.25 13.09 -30.27
N LEU A 28 -11.15 13.73 -31.02
CA LEU A 28 -12.47 14.11 -30.54
C LEU A 28 -13.36 12.86 -30.58
N TYR A 29 -13.50 12.16 -29.45
CA TYR A 29 -14.63 11.26 -29.23
C TYR A 29 -15.66 12.00 -28.37
N SER A 30 -16.89 12.09 -28.88
CA SER A 30 -18.05 12.48 -28.08
C SER A 30 -18.30 11.39 -27.03
N ASN A 31 -17.71 11.56 -25.85
CA ASN A 31 -17.92 10.66 -24.71
C ASN A 31 -19.20 11.06 -23.99
N SER A 32 -20.34 10.51 -24.41
CA SER A 32 -21.43 10.30 -23.46
C SER A 32 -21.00 9.11 -22.59
N PRO A 33 -20.72 9.28 -21.29
CA PRO A 33 -20.30 8.17 -20.44
C PRO A 33 -21.50 7.25 -20.23
N ASP A 34 -21.47 6.10 -20.90
CA ASP A 34 -22.40 5.00 -20.60
C ASP A 34 -22.08 4.47 -19.19
N LEU A 35 -22.86 4.93 -18.21
CA LEU A 35 -22.66 4.70 -16.78
C LEU A 35 -22.66 3.20 -16.41
N PHE A 36 -23.26 2.35 -17.24
CA PHE A 36 -23.39 0.91 -17.03
C PHE A 36 -22.28 0.09 -17.72
N ARG A 37 -21.39 0.73 -18.49
CA ARG A 37 -20.37 0.05 -19.30
C ARG A 37 -18.96 0.09 -18.71
N ARG A 38 -18.82 0.69 -17.52
CA ARG A 38 -17.56 0.75 -16.77
C ARG A 38 -17.61 -0.24 -15.60
N PRO A 39 -16.49 -0.87 -15.22
CA PRO A 39 -16.42 -1.78 -14.07
C PRO A 39 -16.56 -1.06 -12.71
N SER A 40 -16.88 0.24 -12.69
CA SER A 40 -17.10 1.00 -11.47
C SER A 40 -18.52 0.74 -10.93
N PRO A 41 -18.71 0.75 -9.60
CA PRO A 41 -20.04 0.72 -9.01
C PRO A 41 -20.89 1.85 -9.58
N VAL A 42 -22.18 1.56 -9.80
CA VAL A 42 -23.15 2.56 -10.24
C VAL A 42 -23.28 3.62 -9.12
N PRO A 43 -23.19 4.92 -9.43
CA PRO A 43 -23.36 5.97 -8.43
C PRO A 43 -24.79 5.97 -7.88
N LEU A 44 -24.97 6.45 -6.66
CA LEU A 44 -26.30 6.64 -6.08
C LEU A 44 -27.10 7.66 -6.91
N GLY A 45 -28.42 7.46 -6.99
CA GLY A 45 -29.31 8.29 -7.80
C GLY A 45 -29.42 9.74 -7.31
N ASN A 46 -29.24 9.96 -6.00
CA ASN A 46 -29.23 11.28 -5.38
C ASN A 46 -27.77 11.79 -5.20
N PRO A 47 -27.41 12.95 -5.77
CA PRO A 47 -26.07 13.51 -5.63
C PRO A 47 -25.64 13.84 -4.20
N GLU A 48 -26.59 14.11 -3.31
CA GLU A 48 -26.29 14.41 -1.90
C GLU A 48 -25.85 13.14 -1.14
N GLU A 49 -26.58 12.04 -1.33
CA GLU A 49 -26.26 10.73 -0.75
C GLU A 49 -24.91 10.19 -1.23
N GLN A 50 -24.59 10.40 -2.52
CA GLN A 50 -23.29 10.01 -3.07
C GLN A 50 -22.13 10.74 -2.37
N LYS A 51 -22.29 12.04 -2.07
CA LYS A 51 -21.26 12.83 -1.37
C LYS A 51 -21.08 12.38 0.07
N GLU A 52 -22.17 12.13 0.79
CA GLU A 52 -22.12 11.61 2.15
C GLU A 52 -21.41 10.25 2.19
N PHE A 53 -21.75 9.36 1.26
CA PHE A 53 -21.08 8.07 1.12
C PHE A 53 -19.57 8.22 0.88
N GLU A 54 -19.16 9.07 -0.06
CA GLU A 54 -17.74 9.30 -0.36
C GLU A 54 -16.98 9.91 0.83
N GLU A 55 -17.63 10.81 1.58
CA GLU A 55 -17.06 11.39 2.79
C GLU A 55 -16.89 10.35 3.90
N LEU A 56 -17.90 9.50 4.14
CA LEU A 56 -17.85 8.42 5.12
C LEU A 56 -16.78 7.38 4.76
N VAL A 57 -16.71 6.99 3.49
CA VAL A 57 -15.67 6.06 2.98
C VAL A 57 -14.29 6.67 3.21
N ARG A 58 -14.08 7.94 2.84
CA ARG A 58 -12.80 8.63 3.04
C ARG A 58 -12.43 8.75 4.51
N LYS A 59 -13.42 8.97 5.39
CA LYS A 59 -13.21 8.99 6.85
C LYS A 59 -12.81 7.61 7.39
N ASN A 60 -13.35 6.52 6.82
CA ASN A 60 -13.09 5.15 7.27
C ASN A 60 -11.89 4.46 6.57
N GLN A 61 -11.34 5.05 5.50
CA GLN A 61 -10.21 4.49 4.73
C GLN A 61 -8.93 4.25 5.56
N GLY A 62 -8.85 4.74 6.79
CA GLY A 62 -7.73 4.50 7.71
C GLY A 62 -7.95 3.41 8.76
N SER A 63 -9.20 3.10 9.14
CA SER A 63 -9.50 2.25 10.30
C SER A 63 -9.16 0.77 10.14
N PHE A 64 -9.01 0.29 8.91
CA PHE A 64 -8.75 -1.12 8.64
C PHE A 64 -7.25 -1.48 8.60
N ASN A 65 -6.38 -0.50 8.37
CA ASN A 65 -4.93 -0.72 8.19
C ASN A 65 -4.11 -0.47 9.46
N THR A 66 -4.75 -0.08 10.56
CA THR A 66 -4.07 0.16 11.84
C THR A 66 -3.85 -1.16 12.56
N GLU A 67 -2.90 -1.96 12.07
CA GLU A 67 -2.20 -2.92 12.91
C GLU A 67 -1.31 -2.11 13.86
N THR A 68 -1.81 -1.77 15.05
CA THR A 68 -1.00 -1.14 16.07
C THR A 68 -1.48 -1.62 17.43
N GLU A 69 -0.51 -1.99 18.26
CA GLU A 69 -0.58 -2.79 19.47
C GLU A 69 -1.40 -2.16 20.63
N GLU A 70 -2.17 -1.11 20.35
CA GLU A 70 -2.88 -0.29 21.33
C GLU A 70 -4.21 0.17 20.72
N THR A 71 -5.13 -0.76 20.53
CA THR A 71 -6.55 -0.37 20.39
C THR A 71 -7.07 -0.18 21.80
N ASP A 72 -7.52 1.04 22.12
CA ASP A 72 -8.19 1.30 23.39
C ASP A 72 -9.28 0.23 23.55
N GLU A 73 -9.29 -0.48 24.68
CA GLU A 73 -10.22 -1.60 24.98
C GLU A 73 -11.71 -1.24 24.74
N LYS A 74 -12.01 0.06 24.68
CA LYS A 74 -13.33 0.64 24.44
C LYS A 74 -13.81 0.56 22.98
N GLU A 75 -12.92 0.35 22.02
CA GLU A 75 -13.27 0.24 20.59
C GLU A 75 -13.53 -1.19 20.13
N LEU A 76 -13.28 -2.18 20.99
CA LEU A 76 -13.46 -3.59 20.69
C LEU A 76 -14.91 -4.02 20.95
N HIS A 77 -15.45 -4.87 20.06
CA HIS A 77 -16.74 -5.51 20.28
C HIS A 77 -16.66 -6.42 21.51
N PRO A 78 -17.70 -6.54 22.36
CA PRO A 78 -17.67 -7.42 23.54
C PRO A 78 -17.38 -8.89 23.22
N ASP A 79 -17.78 -9.36 22.03
CA ASP A 79 -17.50 -10.72 21.56
C ASP A 79 -16.16 -10.84 20.81
N LEU A 80 -15.39 -9.75 20.67
CA LEU A 80 -14.11 -9.82 19.99
C LEU A 80 -13.15 -10.66 20.81
N ARG A 81 -12.59 -11.67 20.17
CA ARG A 81 -11.65 -12.57 20.82
C ARG A 81 -10.25 -11.98 20.83
N GLU A 82 -9.60 -12.07 21.98
CA GLU A 82 -8.19 -11.71 22.12
C GLU A 82 -7.32 -12.55 21.18
N LYS A 83 -6.39 -11.88 20.50
CA LYS A 83 -5.39 -12.54 19.68
C LYS A 83 -4.37 -13.25 20.58
N PRO A 84 -3.86 -14.43 20.19
CA PRO A 84 -2.78 -15.08 20.92
C PRO A 84 -1.55 -14.17 20.99
N SER A 85 -0.87 -14.17 22.13
CA SER A 85 0.35 -13.40 22.32
C SER A 85 1.48 -13.92 21.43
N LEU A 86 2.31 -13.00 20.95
CA LEU A 86 3.50 -13.31 20.18
C LEU A 86 4.55 -13.96 21.08
N LYS A 87 5.36 -14.87 20.53
CA LYS A 87 6.39 -15.58 21.30
C LYS A 87 7.69 -14.82 21.46
N PHE A 88 8.00 -13.98 20.48
CA PHE A 88 9.21 -13.19 20.47
C PHE A 88 8.91 -11.81 19.89
N GLU A 89 9.68 -10.83 20.36
CA GLU A 89 9.62 -9.44 19.93
C GLU A 89 10.55 -9.22 18.73
N GLY A 90 10.14 -8.34 17.82
CA GLY A 90 10.90 -8.00 16.62
C GLY A 90 10.81 -9.03 15.48
N ASP A 91 11.68 -8.86 14.49
CA ASP A 91 11.62 -9.60 13.22
C ASP A 91 12.44 -10.90 13.21
N LYS A 92 13.28 -11.11 14.24
CA LYS A 92 14.24 -12.22 14.30
C LYS A 92 13.79 -13.28 15.30
N ASN A 93 13.57 -14.50 14.82
CA ASN A 93 13.28 -15.64 15.67
C ASN A 93 14.53 -15.99 16.51
N PRO A 94 14.47 -16.02 17.86
CA PRO A 94 15.62 -16.32 18.70
C PRO A 94 16.09 -17.79 18.62
N LEU A 95 15.22 -18.71 18.19
CA LEU A 95 15.52 -20.14 18.09
C LEU A 95 16.09 -20.50 16.71
N THR A 96 15.44 -20.08 15.62
CA THR A 96 15.85 -20.41 14.25
C THR A 96 16.78 -19.37 13.64
N GLY A 97 16.82 -18.15 14.18
CA GLY A 97 17.57 -17.02 13.63
C GLY A 97 16.98 -16.43 12.35
N GLU A 98 15.84 -16.95 11.88
CA GLU A 98 15.12 -16.46 10.70
C GLU A 98 14.65 -15.02 10.89
N ILE A 99 14.74 -14.21 9.84
CA ILE A 99 14.34 -12.80 9.83
C ILE A 99 13.16 -12.62 8.87
N GLY A 100 12.09 -11.98 9.33
CA GLY A 100 10.89 -11.71 8.52
C GLY A 100 9.98 -12.93 8.31
N GLY A 101 10.18 -14.00 9.08
CA GLY A 101 9.26 -15.15 9.13
C GLY A 101 8.06 -14.89 10.05
N PRO A 102 7.08 -15.81 10.08
CA PRO A 102 5.99 -15.76 11.04
C PRO A 102 6.52 -15.63 12.47
N ARG A 103 6.03 -14.63 13.21
CA ARG A 103 6.40 -14.40 14.63
C ARG A 103 5.95 -15.55 15.56
N GLN A 104 5.11 -16.44 15.05
CA GLN A 104 4.69 -17.67 15.71
C GLN A 104 4.72 -18.82 14.71
N ASP A 105 5.35 -19.92 15.11
CA ASP A 105 5.34 -21.17 14.35
C ASP A 105 3.89 -21.68 14.17
N PRO A 106 3.45 -21.96 12.93
CA PRO A 106 2.10 -22.45 12.64
C PRO A 106 1.86 -23.89 13.09
N LEU A 107 2.89 -24.74 13.22
CA LEU A 107 2.74 -26.18 13.50
C LEU A 107 2.75 -26.53 14.99
N MET A 108 2.70 -25.53 15.87
CA MET A 108 2.97 -25.69 17.31
C MET A 108 2.13 -26.71 18.04
N HIS A 109 0.90 -26.94 17.60
CA HIS A 109 -0.05 -27.81 18.28
C HIS A 109 -0.24 -29.14 17.55
N GLY A 110 0.35 -29.32 16.36
CA GLY A 110 0.18 -30.52 15.53
C GLY A 110 -1.25 -30.77 15.05
N ASP A 111 -2.18 -29.87 15.36
CA ASP A 111 -3.59 -29.86 14.97
C ASP A 111 -3.94 -28.53 14.28
N TRP A 112 -5.15 -28.42 13.73
CA TRP A 112 -5.66 -27.19 13.11
C TRP A 112 -6.39 -26.33 14.14
N SER A 113 -5.68 -25.98 15.22
CA SER A 113 -6.21 -25.12 16.28
C SER A 113 -5.67 -23.70 16.16
N TYR A 114 -6.56 -22.72 16.35
CA TYR A 114 -6.22 -21.30 16.46
C TYR A 114 -6.59 -20.79 17.86
N GLY A 115 -5.60 -20.28 18.59
CA GLY A 115 -5.81 -19.79 19.97
C GLY A 115 -6.49 -20.83 20.86
N SER A 116 -5.97 -22.07 20.84
CA SER A 116 -6.44 -23.21 21.64
C SER A 116 -7.85 -23.75 21.30
N ARG A 117 -8.45 -23.35 20.17
CA ARG A 117 -9.72 -23.92 19.69
C ARG A 117 -9.53 -24.54 18.32
N VAL A 118 -10.10 -25.72 18.13
CA VAL A 118 -10.21 -26.37 16.83
C VAL A 118 -11.23 -25.61 16.00
N THR A 119 -10.85 -25.23 14.79
CA THR A 119 -11.73 -24.58 13.80
C THR A 119 -12.00 -25.57 12.68
N ASP A 120 -13.27 -25.88 12.43
CA ASP A 120 -13.70 -26.62 11.24
C ASP A 120 -13.97 -25.63 10.10
N PHE A 121 -13.57 -25.96 8.87
CA PHE A 121 -13.65 -25.07 7.72
C PHE A 121 -15.02 -25.11 7.03
#